data_AF-A0A2D6Q2U6-F1
#
_entry.id   AF-A0A2D6Q2U6-F1
#
_cell.length_a   1.000
_cell.length_b   1.000
_cell.length_c   1.000
_cell.angle_alpha   90.00
_cell.angle_beta   90.00
_cell.angle_gamma   90.00
#
_symmetry.space_group_name_H-M   'P 1'
#
loop_
_entity.id
_entity.type
_entity.pdbx_description
1 polymer ?
#
loop_
_entity_poly.entity_id
_entity_poly.type
_entity_poly.pdbx_seq_one_letter_code
_entity_poly.pdbx_strand_id
1 'polypeptide(L)'
;MNKKAVLQRLLEKESLKTQTDYIKQYRLLAGLMKKFPDENFWCVVRLPNKLKSLYFLKREWGADLLKERYNSFVRRIPPPKTYNLSSKSGPDVVIENKPKTTRDFLKE
;
A
#
# COMPACT_ATOMS: atom_id res chain seq x y z
N MET A 1 2.46 13.11 18.55
CA MET A 1 2.63 11.64 18.33
C MET A 1 3.42 10.95 19.45
N ASN A 2 3.02 9.74 19.90
CA ASN A 2 3.80 8.95 20.87
C ASN A 2 4.89 8.09 20.19
N LYS A 3 6.12 8.60 20.14
CA LYS A 3 7.27 7.96 19.45
C LYS A 3 7.62 6.57 20.03
N LYS A 4 7.38 6.34 21.32
CA LYS A 4 7.61 5.04 21.97
C LYS A 4 6.70 3.96 21.41
N ALA A 5 5.42 4.30 21.20
CA ALA A 5 4.42 3.39 20.65
C ALA A 5 4.72 3.03 19.18
N VAL A 6 5.25 3.98 18.40
CA VAL A 6 5.70 3.73 17.03
C VAL A 6 6.86 2.74 17.01
N LEU A 7 7.87 2.93 17.87
CA LEU A 7 9.00 2.00 17.98
C LEU A 7 8.56 0.58 18.36
N GLN A 8 7.72 0.44 19.37
CA GLN A 8 7.22 -0.87 19.83
C GLN A 8 6.37 -1.60 18.78
N ARG A 9 5.78 -0.86 17.84
CA ARG A 9 5.01 -1.44 16.73
C ARG A 9 5.90 -1.93 15.60
N LEU A 10 6.91 -1.14 15.26
CA LEU A 10 7.81 -1.42 14.13
C LEU A 10 8.89 -2.45 14.48
N LEU A 11 9.29 -2.52 15.75
CA LEU A 11 10.38 -3.37 16.21
C LEU A 11 9.89 -4.62 16.94
N GLU A 12 10.70 -5.67 16.86
CA GLU A 12 10.55 -6.87 17.70
C GLU A 12 10.88 -6.52 19.16
N LYS A 13 10.15 -7.11 20.12
CA LYS A 13 10.35 -6.85 21.56
C LYS A 13 11.79 -7.15 22.02
N GLU A 14 12.44 -8.12 21.38
CA GLU A 14 13.80 -8.55 21.70
C GLU A 14 14.89 -7.57 21.27
N SER A 15 14.57 -6.62 20.39
CA SER A 15 15.53 -5.62 19.89
C SER A 15 15.74 -4.42 20.80
N LEU A 16 14.95 -4.31 21.88
CA LEU A 16 14.87 -3.15 22.76
C LEU A 16 15.15 -3.55 24.22
N LYS A 17 16.22 -4.32 24.45
CA LYS A 17 16.60 -4.80 25.79
C LYS A 17 17.29 -3.73 26.64
N THR A 18 18.13 -2.90 26.02
CA THR A 18 18.95 -1.91 26.73
C THR A 18 18.48 -0.48 26.46
N GLN A 19 18.70 0.43 27.42
CA GLN A 19 18.44 1.86 27.25
C GLN A 19 19.22 2.46 26.06
N THR A 20 20.46 2.00 25.84
CA THR A 20 21.30 2.42 24.71
C THR A 20 20.69 2.02 23.37
N ASP A 21 20.03 0.86 23.29
CA ASP A 21 19.34 0.41 22.08
C ASP A 21 18.14 1.30 21.77
N TYR A 22 17.35 1.66 22.80
CA TYR A 22 16.28 2.65 22.64
C TYR A 22 16.81 3.96 22.06
N ILE A 23 17.89 4.52 22.63
CA ILE A 23 18.46 5.79 22.17
C ILE A 23 18.88 5.70 20.70
N LYS A 24 19.55 4.60 20.30
CA LYS A 24 19.95 4.37 18.90
C LYS A 24 18.74 4.33 17.98
N GLN A 25 17.69 3.58 18.34
CA GLN A 25 16.48 3.45 17.52
C GLN A 25 15.71 4.77 17.44
N TYR A 26 15.63 5.55 18.53
CA TYR A 26 15.06 6.89 18.52
C TYR A 26 15.81 7.83 17.58
N ARG A 27 17.14 7.78 17.56
CA ARG A 27 17.96 8.59 16.66
C ARG A 27 17.72 8.24 15.19
N LEU A 28 17.59 6.95 14.89
CA LEU A 28 17.26 6.46 13.56
C LEU A 28 15.84 6.89 13.14
N LEU A 29 14.86 6.73 14.03
CA LEU A 29 13.50 7.18 13.80
C LEU A 29 13.45 8.69 13.54
N ALA A 30 14.16 9.50 14.33
CA ALA A 30 14.23 10.94 14.13
C ALA A 30 14.82 11.29 12.75
N GLY A 31 15.84 10.55 12.28
CA GLY A 31 16.38 10.71 10.94
C GLY A 31 15.38 10.35 9.83
N LEU A 32 14.55 9.31 10.04
CA LEU A 32 13.51 8.92 9.10
C LEU A 32 12.35 9.92 9.09
N MET A 33 11.93 10.43 10.25
CA MET A 33 10.91 11.47 10.36
C MET A 33 11.31 12.78 9.67
N LYS A 34 12.62 13.10 9.61
CA LYS A 34 13.09 14.24 8.80
C LYS A 34 12.88 14.02 7.31
N LYS A 35 12.98 12.78 6.82
CA LYS A 35 12.75 12.44 5.40
C LYS A 35 11.26 12.35 5.07
N PHE A 36 10.44 11.92 6.02
CA PHE A 36 9.00 11.74 5.88
C PHE A 36 8.29 12.52 7.00
N PRO A 37 7.99 13.82 6.77
CA PRO A 37 7.57 14.74 7.83
C PRO A 37 6.16 14.50 8.36
N ASP A 38 5.30 13.75 7.66
CA ASP A 38 3.92 13.52 8.12
C ASP A 38 3.85 12.66 9.38
N GLU A 39 3.47 13.27 10.51
CA GLU A 39 3.29 12.53 11.78
C GLU A 39 2.19 11.47 11.69
N ASN A 40 1.13 11.76 10.93
CA ASN A 40 -0.01 10.85 10.75
C ASN A 40 0.41 9.55 10.05
N PHE A 41 1.40 9.62 9.14
CA PHE A 41 1.95 8.44 8.48
C PHE A 41 2.54 7.48 9.52
N TRP A 42 3.39 7.99 10.42
CA TRP A 42 4.05 7.19 11.47
C TRP A 42 3.07 6.59 12.49
N CYS A 43 1.92 7.25 12.70
CA CYS A 43 0.84 6.73 13.54
C CYS A 43 0.10 5.53 12.91
N VAL A 44 0.11 5.40 11.58
CA VAL A 44 -0.69 4.40 10.86
C VAL A 44 0.18 3.33 10.20
N VAL A 45 1.44 3.63 9.93
CA VAL A 45 2.35 2.73 9.21
C VAL A 45 2.48 1.38 9.93
N ARG A 46 2.28 0.31 9.15
CA ARG A 46 2.43 -1.09 9.58
C ARG A 46 3.32 -1.80 8.57
N LEU A 47 4.37 -2.42 9.08
CA LEU A 47 5.23 -3.29 8.29
C LEU A 47 4.70 -4.73 8.36
N PRO A 48 4.86 -5.53 7.30
CA PRO A 48 4.37 -6.91 7.28
C PRO A 48 5.01 -7.76 8.38
N ASN A 49 6.32 -7.55 8.61
CA ASN A 49 7.06 -8.19 9.68
C ASN A 49 7.62 -7.11 10.63
N LYS A 50 7.69 -7.46 11.91
CA LYS A 50 8.42 -6.64 12.89
C LYS A 50 9.90 -6.71 12.55
N LEU A 51 10.59 -5.57 12.64
CA LEU A 51 12.00 -5.48 12.30
C LEU A 51 12.86 -5.68 13.54
N LYS A 52 14.05 -6.24 13.35
CA LYS A 52 15.09 -6.27 14.39
C LYS A 52 15.72 -4.90 14.63
N SER A 53 15.72 -4.00 13.63
CA SER A 53 16.28 -2.66 13.74
C SER A 53 15.71 -1.72 12.68
N LEU A 54 15.49 -0.45 13.03
CA LEU A 54 15.09 0.59 12.08
C LEU A 54 16.21 0.93 11.09
N TYR A 55 17.45 0.48 11.34
CA TYR A 55 18.55 0.63 10.38
C TYR A 55 18.23 -0.01 9.03
N PHE A 56 17.43 -1.08 9.03
CA PHE A 56 16.97 -1.72 7.82
C PHE A 56 16.22 -0.74 6.89
N LEU A 57 15.36 0.13 7.45
CA LEU A 57 14.62 1.15 6.70
C LEU A 57 15.52 2.27 6.15
N LYS A 58 16.78 2.33 6.57
CA LYS A 58 17.78 3.26 6.05
C LYS A 58 18.52 2.70 4.83
N ARG A 59 18.57 1.37 4.65
CA ARG A 59 19.16 0.75 3.45
C ARG A 59 18.25 0.93 2.24
N GLU A 60 18.80 0.81 1.04
CA GLU A 60 18.10 1.03 -0.24
C GLU A 60 16.75 0.30 -0.30
N TRP A 61 16.76 -1.03 -0.13
CA TRP A 61 15.53 -1.83 -0.20
C TRP A 61 14.48 -1.44 0.84
N GLY A 62 14.90 -1.19 2.10
CA GLY A 62 13.98 -0.78 3.16
C GLY A 62 13.47 0.66 2.98
N ALA A 63 14.27 1.52 2.37
CA ALA A 63 13.91 2.90 2.06
C ALA A 63 12.88 2.95 0.92
N ASP A 64 13.03 2.11 -0.11
CA ASP A 64 12.07 2.00 -1.21
C ASP A 64 10.72 1.51 -0.72
N LEU A 65 10.71 0.47 0.12
CA LEU A 65 9.48 -0.03 0.74
C LEU A 65 8.78 1.05 1.59
N LEU A 66 9.55 1.82 2.37
CA LEU A 66 8.99 2.91 3.17
C LEU A 66 8.46 4.05 2.28
N LYS A 67 9.16 4.36 1.18
CA LYS A 67 8.78 5.38 0.21
C LYS A 67 7.50 5.01 -0.52
N GLU A 68 7.34 3.77 -0.97
CA GLU A 68 6.10 3.28 -1.57
C GLU A 68 4.92 3.41 -0.61
N ARG A 69 5.10 2.98 0.65
CA ARG A 69 4.07 3.10 1.68
C ARG A 69 3.74 4.56 1.97
N TYR A 70 4.73 5.42 2.08
CA TYR A 70 4.53 6.85 2.28
C TYR A 70 3.78 7.48 1.10
N ASN A 71 4.19 7.18 -0.12
CA ASN A 71 3.50 7.64 -1.33
C ASN A 71 2.05 7.16 -1.37
N SER A 72 1.79 5.89 -1.00
CA SER A 72 0.42 5.36 -0.92
C SER A 72 -0.43 6.07 0.15
N PHE A 73 0.20 6.53 1.23
CA PHE A 73 -0.47 7.27 2.30
C PHE A 73 -0.78 8.72 1.89
N VAL A 74 0.18 9.40 1.25
CA VAL A 74 0.03 10.78 0.80
C VAL A 74 -0.89 10.88 -0.41
N ARG A 75 -0.87 9.87 -1.30
CA ARG A 75 -1.66 9.88 -2.53
C ARG A 75 -3.15 9.84 -2.22
N ARG A 76 -3.79 10.99 -2.39
CA ARG A 76 -5.25 11.10 -2.40
C ARG A 76 -5.76 10.42 -3.67
N ILE A 77 -6.49 9.31 -3.52
CA ILE A 77 -7.18 8.69 -4.65
C ILE A 77 -8.24 9.70 -5.11
N PRO A 78 -8.22 10.14 -6.38
CA PRO A 78 -9.26 11.02 -6.88
C PRO A 78 -10.60 10.29 -6.78
N PRO A 79 -11.71 11.00 -6.49
CA PRO A 79 -13.02 10.37 -6.46
C PRO A 79 -13.31 9.69 -7.81
N PRO A 80 -14.02 8.55 -7.80
CA PRO A 80 -14.33 7.82 -9.02
C PRO A 80 -15.05 8.77 -9.99
N LYS A 81 -14.57 8.82 -11.24
CA LYS A 81 -15.26 9.57 -12.28
C LYS A 81 -16.59 8.89 -12.56
N THR A 82 -17.69 9.58 -12.28
CA THR A 82 -19.02 9.16 -12.72
C THR A 82 -19.13 9.44 -14.20
N TYR A 83 -19.19 8.38 -15.01
CA TYR A 83 -19.56 8.50 -16.41
C TYR A 83 -21.07 8.30 -16.51
N ASN A 84 -21.78 9.30 -17.04
CA ASN A 84 -23.16 9.10 -17.42
C ASN A 84 -23.15 8.23 -18.68
N LEU A 85 -23.76 7.06 -18.61
CA LEU A 85 -24.00 6.25 -19.80
C LEU A 85 -24.87 7.11 -20.74
N SER A 86 -24.37 7.41 -21.93
CA SER A 86 -25.15 8.13 -22.93
C SER A 86 -26.42 7.37 -23.27
N SER A 87 -27.41 8.05 -23.84
CA SER A 87 -28.56 7.38 -24.45
C SER A 87 -28.08 6.28 -25.39
N LYS A 88 -28.80 5.17 -25.41
CA LYS A 88 -28.58 4.05 -26.33
C LYS A 88 -28.41 4.58 -27.75
N SER A 89 -27.31 4.20 -28.39
CA SER A 89 -27.05 4.48 -29.79
C SER A 89 -27.14 3.18 -30.56
N GLY A 90 -27.96 3.16 -31.61
CA GLY A 90 -28.16 2.01 -32.49
C GLY A 90 -29.48 1.27 -32.28
N PRO A 91 -29.92 0.51 -33.29
CA PRO A 91 -31.11 -0.32 -33.21
C PRO A 91 -30.92 -1.49 -32.24
N ASP A 92 -32.03 -1.98 -31.70
CA ASP A 92 -32.05 -3.25 -30.98
C ASP A 92 -31.70 -4.41 -31.91
N VAL A 93 -30.60 -5.09 -31.61
CA VAL A 93 -30.25 -6.35 -32.27
C VAL A 93 -30.78 -7.49 -31.41
N VAL A 94 -31.90 -8.08 -31.82
CA VAL A 94 -32.40 -9.33 -31.23
C VAL A 94 -31.59 -10.47 -31.84
N ILE A 95 -30.61 -10.99 -31.11
CA ILE A 95 -29.86 -12.17 -31.51
C ILE A 95 -30.70 -13.40 -31.16
N GLU A 96 -31.35 -13.99 -32.16
CA GLU A 96 -31.93 -15.32 -32.02
C GLU A 96 -30.80 -16.35 -31.94
N ASN A 97 -30.40 -16.71 -30.71
CA ASN A 97 -29.46 -17.81 -30.46
C ASN A 97 -30.13 -19.15 -30.82
N LYS A 98 -30.20 -19.47 -32.11
CA LYS A 98 -30.58 -20.81 -32.57
C LYS A 98 -29.41 -21.75 -32.24
N PRO A 99 -29.65 -22.89 -31.59
CA PRO A 99 -28.59 -23.87 -31.37
C PRO A 99 -28.05 -24.33 -32.73
N LYS A 100 -26.74 -24.23 -32.95
CA LYS A 100 -26.10 -24.78 -34.15
C LYS A 100 -26.31 -26.29 -34.16
N THR A 101 -26.93 -26.82 -35.21
CA THR A 101 -27.01 -28.27 -35.41
C THR A 101 -25.61 -28.79 -35.75
N THR A 102 -25.27 -30.01 -35.35
CA THR A 102 -23.97 -30.64 -35.69
C THR A 102 -23.69 -30.63 -37.20
N ARG A 103 -24.75 -30.70 -38.02
CA ARG A 103 -24.67 -30.64 -39.49
C ARG A 103 -24.32 -29.25 -40.02
N ASP A 104 -24.72 -28.19 -39.32
CA ASP A 104 -24.42 -26.80 -39.69
C ASP A 104 -23.02 -26.40 -39.23
N PHE A 105 -22.56 -26.96 -38.11
CA PHE A 105 -21.18 -26.79 -37.63
C PHE A 105 -20.14 -27.41 -38.57
N LEU A 106 -20.45 -28.54 -39.21
CA LEU A 106 -19.53 -29.26 -40.12
C LEU A 106 -19.42 -28.63 -41.53
N LYS A 107 -20.16 -27.55 -41.81
CA LYS A 107 -20.18 -26.86 -43.13
C LYS A 107 -19.54 -25.47 -43.13
N GLU A 108 -19.18 -24.93 -41.96
CA GLU A 108 -18.25 -23.77 -41.83
C GLU A 108 -16.81 -24.26 -42.00
#